data_AF-A0AAW5MY06-F1
#
_entry.id   AF-A0AAW5MY06-F1
#
_cell.length_a   1.000
_cell.length_b   1.000
_cell.length_c   1.000
_cell.angle_alpha   90.00
_cell.angle_beta   90.00
_cell.angle_gamma   90.00
#
_symmetry.space_group_name_H-M   'P 1'
#
loop_
_entity.id
_entity.type
_entity.pdbx_description
1 polymer ?
#
loop_
_entity_poly.entity_id
_entity_poly.type
_entity_poly.pdbx_seq_one_letter_code
_entity_poly.pdbx_strand_id
1 'polypeptide(L)'
;PKGRDILREAPEMKYVFIEKHQAEFSIKAMCRVLRVDSSGWYTWCQRRTRISTRQQFRQHCDSVVLAAFTRSKQRYGAPRLTDELRAQGYPFNVKTVAASLRRQLLSAKAYTKNKKNNNNKHKKKKKKKKKKKKKK
;
A
#
# COMPACT_ATOMS: atom_id res chain seq x y z
N PRO A 1 9.69 24.91 -23.86
CA PRO A 1 8.79 24.70 -25.02
C PRO A 1 9.09 23.37 -25.75
N LYS A 2 8.48 22.25 -25.32
CA LYS A 2 8.67 20.89 -25.86
C LYS A 2 7.66 20.53 -26.97
N GLY A 3 7.18 21.52 -27.73
CA GLY A 3 6.08 21.32 -28.70
C GLY A 3 6.52 21.09 -30.14
N ARG A 4 7.80 21.24 -30.45
CA ARG A 4 8.25 21.41 -31.85
C ARG A 4 8.32 20.11 -32.67
N ASP A 5 8.37 18.93 -32.05
CA ASP A 5 8.62 17.67 -32.78
C ASP A 5 7.61 16.52 -32.55
N ILE A 6 6.48 16.75 -31.86
CA ILE A 6 5.51 15.68 -31.53
C ILE A 6 4.99 14.93 -32.77
N LEU A 7 4.99 15.58 -33.94
CA LEU A 7 4.56 15.00 -35.22
C LEU A 7 5.51 13.92 -35.76
N ARG A 8 6.79 13.97 -35.38
CA ARG A 8 7.84 13.00 -35.77
C ARG A 8 8.04 11.88 -34.77
N GLU A 9 7.43 11.98 -33.60
CA GLU A 9 7.60 11.03 -32.51
C GLU A 9 6.76 9.76 -32.66
N ALA A 10 7.09 8.76 -31.85
CA ALA A 10 6.36 7.50 -31.77
C ALA A 10 4.87 7.75 -31.41
N PRO A 11 3.96 6.87 -31.86
CA PRO A 11 2.52 7.00 -31.57
C PRO A 11 2.19 7.18 -30.08
N GLU A 12 2.99 6.58 -29.19
CA GLU A 12 2.81 6.71 -27.73
C GLU A 12 2.90 8.16 -27.26
N MET A 13 3.89 8.93 -27.73
CA MET A 13 4.06 10.33 -27.35
C MET A 13 2.94 11.22 -27.90
N LYS A 14 2.46 10.89 -29.11
CA LYS A 14 1.28 11.53 -29.70
C LYS A 14 0.03 11.27 -28.87
N TYR A 15 -0.16 10.05 -28.36
CA TYR A 15 -1.29 9.74 -27.49
C TYR A 15 -1.21 10.44 -26.13
N VAL A 16 -0.01 10.61 -25.55
CA VAL A 16 0.20 11.44 -24.35
C VAL A 16 -0.18 12.89 -24.60
N PHE A 17 0.16 13.44 -25.77
CA PHE A 17 -0.26 14.79 -26.14
C PHE A 17 -1.79 14.91 -26.25
N ILE A 18 -2.45 13.94 -26.90
CA ILE A 18 -3.92 13.89 -26.99
C ILE A 18 -4.54 13.83 -25.59
N GLU A 19 -4.02 12.98 -24.70
CA GLU A 19 -4.52 12.86 -23.31
C GLU A 19 -4.43 14.19 -22.55
N LYS A 20 -3.34 14.95 -22.72
CA LYS A 20 -3.16 16.24 -22.06
C LYS A 20 -4.14 17.32 -22.53
N HIS A 21 -4.54 17.29 -23.80
CA HIS A 21 -5.35 18.33 -24.44
C HIS A 21 -6.78 17.88 -24.78
N GLN A 22 -7.21 16.70 -24.29
CA GLN A 22 -8.56 16.15 -24.57
C GLN A 22 -9.72 16.99 -24.03
N ALA A 23 -9.47 17.87 -23.05
CA ALA A 23 -10.47 18.78 -22.50
C ALA A 23 -10.69 20.04 -23.37
N GLU A 24 -9.72 20.38 -24.21
CA GLU A 24 -9.71 21.60 -25.02
C GLU A 24 -10.08 21.32 -26.48
N PHE A 25 -9.74 20.12 -27.00
CA PHE A 25 -9.95 19.76 -28.39
C PHE A 25 -10.60 18.39 -28.56
N SER A 26 -11.31 18.19 -29.67
CA SER A 26 -11.87 16.88 -29.98
C SER A 26 -10.77 15.87 -30.33
N ILE A 27 -10.88 14.65 -29.79
CA ILE A 27 -9.93 13.54 -30.04
C ILE A 27 -9.81 13.25 -31.53
N LYS A 28 -10.94 13.27 -32.27
CA LYS A 28 -10.96 13.04 -33.73
C LYS A 28 -10.14 14.09 -34.48
N ALA A 29 -10.22 15.37 -34.10
CA ALA A 29 -9.43 16.43 -34.74
C ALA A 29 -7.94 16.25 -34.45
N MET A 30 -7.57 15.96 -33.21
CA MET A 30 -6.17 15.74 -32.84
C MET A 30 -5.57 14.50 -33.53
N CYS A 31 -6.32 13.40 -33.66
CA CYS A 31 -5.87 12.20 -34.38
C CYS A 31 -5.55 12.51 -35.85
N ARG A 32 -6.39 13.33 -36.51
CA ARG A 32 -6.15 13.79 -37.89
C ARG A 32 -4.87 14.63 -38.00
N VAL A 33 -4.69 15.61 -37.10
CA VAL A 33 -3.51 16.49 -37.10
C VAL A 33 -2.22 15.72 -36.83
N LEU A 34 -2.24 14.79 -35.87
CA LEU A 34 -1.07 14.00 -35.46
C LEU A 34 -0.79 12.79 -36.37
N ARG A 35 -1.68 12.54 -37.34
CA ARG A 35 -1.64 11.39 -38.27
C ARG A 35 -1.57 10.05 -37.53
N VAL A 36 -2.44 9.87 -36.54
CA VAL A 36 -2.60 8.61 -35.80
C VAL A 36 -4.03 8.09 -35.92
N ASP A 37 -4.23 6.79 -35.79
CA ASP A 37 -5.56 6.21 -35.77
C ASP A 37 -6.23 6.42 -34.40
N SER A 38 -7.50 6.82 -34.45
CA SER A 38 -8.40 6.91 -33.31
C SER A 38 -8.53 5.58 -32.56
N SER A 39 -8.59 4.44 -33.26
CA SER A 39 -8.70 3.12 -32.61
C SER A 39 -7.46 2.79 -31.77
N GLY A 40 -6.29 3.25 -32.21
CA GLY A 40 -5.03 3.13 -31.50
C GLY A 40 -4.99 3.95 -30.21
N TRP A 41 -5.58 5.16 -30.21
CA TRP A 41 -5.69 5.99 -29.01
C TRP A 41 -6.54 5.31 -27.93
N TYR A 42 -7.73 4.81 -28.29
CA TYR A 42 -8.58 4.07 -27.35
C TYR A 42 -7.83 2.84 -26.83
N THR A 43 -7.30 1.99 -27.72
CA THR A 43 -6.55 0.80 -27.31
C THR A 43 -5.39 1.12 -26.35
N TRP A 44 -4.66 2.21 -26.59
CA TRP A 44 -3.62 2.68 -25.69
C TRP A 44 -4.17 3.15 -24.33
N CYS A 45 -5.28 3.89 -24.32
CA CYS A 45 -5.98 4.28 -23.10
C CYS A 45 -6.46 3.05 -22.30
N GLN A 46 -7.00 2.04 -22.98
CA GLN A 46 -7.43 0.78 -22.39
C GLN A 46 -6.25 0.00 -21.79
N ARG A 47 -5.10 -0.06 -22.47
CA ARG A 47 -3.91 -0.73 -21.91
C ARG A 47 -3.40 -0.04 -20.63
N ARG A 48 -3.48 1.29 -20.55
CA ARG A 48 -3.05 2.05 -19.37
C ARG A 48 -4.01 1.94 -18.18
N THR A 49 -5.31 1.83 -18.46
CA THR A 49 -6.35 1.75 -17.42
C THR A 49 -6.64 0.32 -16.98
N ARG A 50 -6.39 -0.68 -17.83
CA ARG A 50 -6.67 -2.08 -17.54
C ARG A 50 -5.65 -2.66 -16.56
N ILE A 51 -6.12 -2.96 -15.36
CA ILE A 51 -5.39 -3.72 -14.35
C ILE A 51 -5.18 -5.14 -14.89
N SER A 52 -3.92 -5.57 -15.03
CA SER A 52 -3.56 -6.93 -15.43
C SER A 52 -4.14 -7.96 -14.46
N THR A 53 -4.52 -9.14 -14.93
CA THR A 53 -4.97 -10.27 -14.08
C THR A 53 -4.02 -10.53 -12.91
N ARG A 54 -2.71 -10.39 -13.16
CA ARG A 54 -1.68 -10.55 -12.12
C ARG A 54 -1.76 -9.44 -11.05
N GLN A 55 -2.08 -8.22 -11.45
CA GLN A 55 -2.24 -7.08 -10.53
C GLN A 55 -3.55 -7.21 -9.75
N GLN A 56 -4.63 -7.69 -10.37
CA GLN A 56 -5.89 -7.99 -9.68
C GLN A 56 -5.68 -9.07 -8.61
N PHE A 57 -5.01 -10.18 -8.96
CA PHE A 57 -4.66 -11.22 -7.98
C PHE A 57 -3.83 -10.67 -6.82
N ARG A 58 -2.86 -9.80 -7.11
CA ARG A 58 -2.05 -9.14 -6.08
C ARG A 58 -2.91 -8.26 -5.16
N GLN A 59 -3.79 -7.44 -5.71
CA GLN A 59 -4.70 -6.61 -4.92
C GLN A 59 -5.63 -7.45 -4.05
N HIS A 60 -6.17 -8.55 -4.60
CA HIS A 60 -7.01 -9.47 -3.85
C HIS A 60 -6.23 -10.12 -2.69
N CYS A 61 -5.06 -10.69 -2.97
CA CYS A 61 -4.17 -11.25 -1.96
C CYS A 61 -3.81 -10.20 -0.89
N ASP A 62 -3.47 -8.98 -1.30
CA ASP A 62 -3.10 -7.89 -0.39
C ASP A 62 -4.25 -7.52 0.55
N SER A 63 -5.48 -7.43 0.03
CA SER A 63 -6.68 -7.16 0.84
C SER A 63 -6.98 -8.25 1.87
N VAL A 64 -6.87 -9.53 1.46
CA VAL A 64 -7.15 -10.68 2.31
C VAL A 64 -6.09 -10.84 3.40
N VAL A 65 -4.81 -10.69 3.04
CA VAL A 65 -3.69 -10.71 4.00
C VAL A 65 -3.80 -9.58 5.01
N LEU A 66 -4.16 -8.36 4.58
CA LEU A 66 -4.36 -7.22 5.46
C LEU A 66 -5.49 -7.49 6.47
N ALA A 67 -6.62 -8.03 6.01
CA ALA A 67 -7.77 -8.37 6.87
C ALA A 67 -7.41 -9.44 7.93
N ALA A 68 -6.68 -10.49 7.54
CA ALA A 68 -6.19 -11.49 8.49
C ALA A 68 -5.17 -10.90 9.47
N PHE A 69 -4.26 -10.05 8.99
CA PHE A 69 -3.25 -9.40 9.82
C PHE A 69 -3.85 -8.45 10.86
N THR A 70 -4.88 -7.67 10.48
CA THR A 70 -5.59 -6.80 11.43
C THR A 70 -6.40 -7.61 12.44
N ARG A 71 -7.09 -8.67 12.00
CA ARG A 71 -7.82 -9.60 12.89
C ARG A 71 -6.91 -10.25 13.93
N SER A 72 -5.69 -10.63 13.54
CA SER A 72 -4.67 -11.20 14.43
C SER A 72 -3.99 -10.18 15.36
N LYS A 73 -4.45 -8.92 15.37
CA LYS A 73 -3.85 -7.80 16.10
C LYS A 73 -2.37 -7.62 15.78
N GLN A 74 -2.00 -7.84 14.52
CA GLN A 74 -0.64 -7.70 14.00
C GLN A 74 0.38 -8.66 14.65
N ARG A 75 -0.06 -9.74 15.33
CA ARG A 75 0.87 -10.64 16.03
C ARG A 75 1.47 -11.69 15.12
N TYR A 76 0.77 -12.05 14.04
CA TYR A 76 1.13 -13.18 13.21
C TYR A 76 1.97 -12.72 12.02
N GLY A 77 3.06 -13.45 11.79
CA GLY A 77 3.87 -13.35 10.59
C GLY A 77 3.35 -14.26 9.47
N ALA A 78 4.05 -14.28 8.35
CA ALA A 78 3.63 -15.01 7.14
C ALA A 78 3.24 -16.49 7.36
N PRO A 79 3.97 -17.30 8.16
CA PRO A 79 3.59 -18.71 8.34
C PRO A 79 2.21 -18.86 9.00
N ARG A 80 2.00 -18.23 10.16
CA ARG A 80 0.73 -18.33 10.91
C ARG A 80 -0.45 -17.71 10.15
N LEU A 81 -0.22 -16.61 9.45
CA LEU A 81 -1.24 -16.04 8.56
C LEU A 81 -1.61 -16.98 7.42
N THR A 82 -0.65 -17.74 6.88
CA THR A 82 -0.95 -18.70 5.81
C THR A 82 -1.86 -19.82 6.30
N ASP A 83 -1.65 -20.31 7.52
CA ASP A 83 -2.51 -21.34 8.11
C ASP A 83 -3.94 -20.83 8.33
N GLU A 84 -4.09 -19.60 8.83
CA GLU A 84 -5.41 -18.95 8.99
C GLU A 84 -6.11 -18.73 7.65
N LEU A 85 -5.37 -18.27 6.64
CA LEU A 85 -5.91 -18.03 5.30
C LEU A 85 -6.33 -19.34 4.63
N ARG A 86 -5.56 -20.42 4.84
CA ARG A 86 -5.93 -21.75 4.37
C ARG A 86 -7.18 -22.27 5.07
N ALA A 87 -7.33 -22.03 6.37
CA ALA A 87 -8.55 -22.37 7.12
C ALA A 87 -9.78 -21.57 6.63
N GLN A 88 -9.57 -20.39 6.06
CA GLN A 88 -10.61 -19.57 5.41
C GLN A 88 -10.88 -19.96 3.95
N GLY A 89 -10.20 -20.99 3.43
CA GLY A 89 -10.37 -21.48 2.05
C GLY A 89 -9.48 -20.78 1.01
N TYR A 90 -8.54 -19.93 1.41
CA TYR A 90 -7.60 -19.30 0.48
C TYR A 90 -6.33 -20.17 0.32
N PRO A 91 -6.05 -20.73 -0.88
CA PRO A 91 -4.90 -21.61 -1.12
C PRO A 91 -3.61 -20.80 -1.36
N PHE A 92 -3.31 -19.81 -0.52
CA PHE A 92 -2.08 -19.03 -0.64
C PHE A 92 -0.88 -19.80 -0.10
N ASN A 93 0.28 -19.60 -0.73
CA ASN A 93 1.54 -20.11 -0.23
C ASN A 93 2.21 -19.06 0.70
N VAL A 94 3.10 -19.52 1.58
CA VAL A 94 3.80 -18.66 2.55
C VAL A 94 4.60 -17.56 1.85
N LYS A 95 5.17 -17.82 0.67
CA LYS A 95 5.95 -16.84 -0.09
C LYS A 95 5.08 -15.69 -0.60
N THR A 96 3.86 -15.99 -1.03
CA THR A 96 2.86 -15.05 -1.53
C THR A 96 2.39 -14.14 -0.40
N VAL A 97 2.08 -14.71 0.77
CA VAL A 97 1.71 -13.96 1.97
C VAL A 97 2.89 -13.10 2.44
N ALA A 98 4.11 -13.63 2.50
CA ALA A 98 5.30 -12.86 2.86
C ALA A 98 5.58 -11.72 1.88
N ALA A 99 5.42 -11.96 0.57
CA ALA A 99 5.57 -10.92 -0.44
C ALA A 99 4.49 -9.84 -0.32
N SER A 100 3.26 -10.21 0.03
CA SER A 100 2.18 -9.27 0.33
C SER A 100 2.50 -8.39 1.53
N LEU A 101 2.90 -8.98 2.65
CA LEU A 101 3.32 -8.25 3.85
C LEU A 101 4.45 -7.25 3.54
N ARG A 102 5.45 -7.66 2.75
CA ARG A 102 6.55 -6.77 2.33
C ARG A 102 6.07 -5.60 1.46
N ARG A 103 5.19 -5.85 0.47
CA ARG A 103 4.64 -4.78 -0.38
C ARG A 103 3.84 -3.76 0.43
N GLN A 104 3.14 -4.22 1.45
CA GLN A 104 2.30 -3.38 2.31
C GLN A 104 3.05 -2.82 3.53
N LEU A 105 4.36 -3.08 3.65
CA LEU A 105 5.19 -2.66 4.79
C LEU A 105 4.62 -3.13 6.15
N LEU A 106 3.94 -4.28 6.16
CA LEU A 106 3.35 -4.88 7.36
C LEU A 106 4.37 -5.82 8.01
N SER A 107 4.61 -5.62 9.30
CA SER A 107 5.48 -6.49 10.10
C SER A 107 4.81 -6.86 11.41
N ALA A 108 4.98 -8.11 11.82
CA ALA A 108 4.42 -8.59 13.08
C ALA A 108 4.96 -7.75 14.23
N LYS A 109 4.06 -7.32 15.12
CA LYS A 109 4.40 -6.56 16.31
C LYS A 109 5.27 -7.43 17.20
N ALA A 110 6.54 -7.09 17.30
CA ALA A 110 7.45 -7.74 18.23
C ALA A 110 6.89 -7.59 19.66
N TYR A 111 6.92 -8.67 20.42
CA TYR A 111 6.67 -8.60 21.85
C TYR A 111 7.75 -7.73 22.48
N THR A 112 7.40 -6.49 22.86
CA THR A 112 8.27 -5.67 23.69
C THR A 112 8.04 -6.07 25.14
N LYS A 113 9.09 -6.57 25.80
CA LYS A 113 9.06 -6.85 27.25
C LYS A 113 8.87 -5.50 27.96
N ASN A 114 7.69 -5.26 28.53
CA ASN A 114 7.43 -4.07 29.33
C ASN A 114 8.44 -3.99 30.50
N LYS A 115 9.40 -3.07 30.42
CA LYS A 115 10.34 -2.80 31.51
C LYS A 115 9.55 -2.05 32.59
N LYS A 116 9.15 -2.74 33.67
CA LYS A 116 8.44 -2.12 34.81
C LYS A 116 9.25 -0.91 35.29
N ASN A 117 8.70 0.29 35.12
CA ASN A 117 9.34 1.52 35.55
C ASN A 117 9.26 1.62 37.07
N ASN A 118 10.34 1.25 37.77
CA ASN A 118 10.37 1.17 39.24
C ASN A 118 10.64 2.55 39.87
N ASN A 119 9.95 3.60 39.40
CA ASN A 119 10.08 4.98 39.90
C ASN A 119 9.20 5.23 41.15
N ASN A 120 9.06 4.23 42.03
CA ASN A 120 8.29 4.37 43.26
C ASN A 120 9.06 4.01 44.55
N LYS A 121 10.40 4.05 44.51
CA LYS A 121 11.23 3.99 45.74
C LYS A 121 11.41 5.35 46.43
N HIS A 122 11.32 6.47 45.69
CA HIS A 122 11.59 7.80 46.27
C HIS A 122 10.39 8.43 47.02
N LYS A 123 9.14 8.04 46.72
CA LYS A 123 7.93 8.57 47.41
C LYS A 123 7.68 7.94 48.79
N LYS A 124 8.09 6.69 49.04
CA LYS A 124 7.85 6.01 50.34
C LYS A 124 8.78 6.50 51.47
N LYS A 125 9.98 7.02 51.18
CA LYS A 125 10.90 7.56 52.21
C LYS A 125 10.43 8.91 52.79
N LYS A 126 9.74 9.76 52.02
CA LYS A 126 9.24 11.07 52.49
C LYS A 126 8.05 10.95 53.47
N LYS A 127 7.19 9.93 53.34
CA LYS A 127 6.05 9.72 54.26
C LYS A 127 6.47 9.22 55.66
N LYS A 128 7.55 8.44 55.79
CA LYS A 128 8.06 7.98 57.10
C LYS A 128 8.70 9.11 57.92
N LYS A 129 9.40 10.07 57.28
CA LYS A 129 9.98 11.23 57.98
C LYS A 129 8.90 12.20 58.52
N LYS A 130 7.77 12.40 57.82
CA LYS A 130 6.67 13.23 58.32
C LYS A 130 5.94 12.63 59.54
N LYS A 131 5.81 11.30 59.64
CA LYS A 131 5.19 10.66 60.82
C LYS A 131 6.06 10.70 62.09
N LYS A 132 7.40 10.69 61.96
CA LYS A 132 8.30 10.84 63.13
C LYS A 132 8.37 12.26 63.69
N LYS A 133 8.03 13.30 62.91
CA LYS A 133 7.98 14.70 63.37
C LYS A 133 6.66 15.10 64.07
N LYS A 134 5.61 14.27 64.03
CA LYS A 134 4.31 14.52 64.69
C LYS A 134 4.10 13.72 66.00
N LYS A 135 5.14 13.04 66.48
CA LYS A 135 5.16 12.30 67.76
C LYS A 135 6.24 12.81 68.72
N LYS A 136 6.70 14.05 68.51
CA LYS A 136 7.33 14.88 69.54
C LYS A 136 6.31 15.92 69.94
#